data_AF-A0A8I0SRU8-F1
#
_entry.id   AF-A0A8I0SRU8-F1
#
_cell.length_a   1.000
_cell.length_b   1.000
_cell.length_c   1.000
_cell.angle_alpha   90.00
_cell.angle_beta   90.00
_cell.angle_gamma   90.00
#
_symmetry.space_group_name_H-M   'P 1'
#
loop_
_entity.id
_entity.type
_entity.pdbx_description
1 polymer ?
#
loop_
_entity_poly.entity_id
_entity_poly.type
_entity_poly.pdbx_seq_one_letter_code
_entity_poly.pdbx_strand_id
1 'polypeptide(L)'
;LAYTHFINTMRQEPRIYQLLPLPPEAMKKEPDFGWDYIYEPDAKVVLDELLVRYIEALVYQAVTENMSSEQSARMVAMKAASDNAKTVIDSLRLSYNKARQAAITKELSEIVGGAAAVS
;
A
#
# COMPACT_ATOMS: atom_id res chain seq x y z
N LEU A 1 18.70 -2.18 6.32
CA LEU A 1 17.27 -2.50 6.52
C LEU A 1 16.45 -1.59 5.62
N ALA A 2 15.72 -2.17 4.67
CA ALA A 2 14.88 -1.44 3.74
C ALA A 2 13.41 -1.70 4.09
N TYR A 3 12.63 -0.65 4.28
CA TYR A 3 11.22 -0.73 4.67
C TYR A 3 10.48 0.51 4.19
N THR A 4 9.16 0.42 4.22
CA THR A 4 8.28 1.53 3.87
C THR A 4 7.90 2.26 5.14
N HIS A 5 8.35 3.51 5.29
CA HIS A 5 7.99 4.36 6.41
C HIS A 5 6.56 4.86 6.25
N PHE A 6 5.72 4.49 7.21
CA PHE A 6 4.32 4.88 7.24
C PHE A 6 4.16 6.28 7.85
N ILE A 7 3.95 7.30 7.01
CA ILE A 7 3.64 8.66 7.48
C ILE A 7 2.11 8.82 7.64
N ASN A 8 1.36 8.49 6.60
CA ASN A 8 -0.10 8.45 6.63
C ASN A 8 -0.64 7.53 5.52
N THR A 9 -1.97 7.44 5.41
CA THR A 9 -2.65 6.56 4.44
C THR A 9 -2.42 6.95 2.98
N MET A 10 -1.98 8.17 2.70
CA MET A 10 -1.75 8.70 1.34
C MET A 10 -0.25 8.79 0.98
N ARG A 11 0.64 8.89 1.97
CA ARG A 11 2.08 9.09 1.81
C ARG A 11 2.85 8.01 2.55
N GLN A 12 3.49 7.15 1.78
CA GLN A 12 4.42 6.14 2.26
C GLN A 12 5.78 6.39 1.61
N GLU A 13 6.85 6.37 2.41
CA GLU A 13 8.20 6.69 1.91
C GLU A 13 9.13 5.49 2.02
N PRO A 14 9.81 5.08 0.94
CA PRO A 14 10.82 4.03 1.02
C PRO A 14 12.03 4.57 1.78
N ARG A 15 12.42 3.89 2.86
CA ARG A 15 13.58 4.24 3.67
C ARG A 15 14.57 3.10 3.75
N ILE A 16 15.84 3.42 3.55
CA ILE A 16 16.96 2.52 3.77
C ILE A 16 17.70 2.99 5.01
N TYR A 17 17.63 2.17 6.06
CA TYR A 17 18.33 2.40 7.32
C TYR A 17 19.53 1.46 7.42
N GLN A 18 20.74 2.04 7.52
CA GLN A 18 21.96 1.28 7.75
C GLN A 18 22.05 0.93 9.24
N LEU A 19 21.95 -0.37 9.56
CA LEU A 19 22.02 -0.86 10.94
C LEU A 19 23.48 -0.90 11.42
N LEU A 20 24.30 -1.67 10.72
CA LEU A 20 25.73 -1.82 10.97
C LEU A 20 26.45 -1.96 9.63
N PRO A 21 27.71 -1.48 9.49
CA PRO A 21 28.43 -0.64 10.45
C PRO A 21 27.80 0.76 10.58
N LEU A 22 28.01 1.45 11.71
CA LEU A 22 27.49 2.80 11.90
C LEU A 22 28.08 3.76 10.84
N PRO A 23 27.26 4.64 10.25
CA PRO A 23 27.77 5.60 9.29
C PRO A 23 28.74 6.59 9.97
N PRO A 24 29.76 7.10 9.26
CA PRO A 24 30.76 8.03 9.83
C PRO A 24 30.13 9.28 10.47
N GLU A 25 28.95 9.68 10.01
CA GLU A 25 28.18 10.80 10.56
C GLU A 25 27.69 10.53 11.98
N ALA A 26 27.34 9.28 12.30
CA ALA A 26 26.93 8.85 13.64
C ALA A 26 28.12 8.62 14.59
N MET A 27 29.35 8.59 14.06
CA MET A 27 30.58 8.52 14.86
C MET A 27 31.19 9.90 15.15
N LYS A 28 30.54 11.00 14.74
CA LYS A 28 31.00 12.34 15.11
C LYS A 28 30.90 12.50 16.63
N LYS A 29 32.05 12.67 17.28
CA LYS A 29 32.16 12.86 18.73
C LYS A 29 31.44 14.16 19.12
N GLU A 30 30.25 14.06 19.70
CA GLU A 30 29.63 15.17 20.44
C GLU A 30 30.51 15.52 21.66
N PRO A 31 30.42 16.76 22.20
CA PRO A 31 31.20 17.14 23.38
C PRO A 31 30.97 16.12 24.50
N ASP A 32 32.07 15.65 25.11
CA ASP A 32 32.10 14.65 26.19
C ASP A 32 31.18 15.06 27.35
N PHE A 33 29.90 14.72 27.27
CA PHE A 33 29.04 14.58 28.43
C PHE A 33 29.37 13.22 29.04
N GLY A 34 30.48 13.17 29.77
CA GLY A 34 30.89 12.03 30.57
C GLY A 34 29.97 11.86 31.76
N TRP A 35 28.79 11.27 31.55
CA TRP A 35 27.98 10.75 32.63
C TRP A 35 28.55 9.39 33.00
N ASP A 36 29.17 9.32 34.17
CA ASP A 36 29.77 8.10 34.69
C ASP A 36 28.65 7.19 35.23
N TYR A 37 28.03 6.44 34.33
CA TYR A 37 27.00 5.47 34.67
C TYR A 37 27.63 4.30 35.43
N ILE A 38 27.13 4.01 36.63
CA ILE A 38 27.47 2.79 37.36
C ILE A 38 26.69 1.65 36.70
N TYR A 39 27.38 0.80 35.94
CA TYR A 39 26.81 -0.40 35.34
C TYR A 39 26.89 -1.56 36.32
N GLU A 40 25.78 -2.27 36.50
CA GLU A 40 25.72 -3.50 37.27
C GLU A 40 25.04 -4.54 36.37
N PRO A 41 25.70 -5.65 35.96
CA PRO A 41 26.95 -6.24 36.46
C PRO A 41 28.27 -5.73 35.84
N ASP A 42 28.37 -5.60 34.51
CA ASP A 42 29.53 -5.02 33.81
C ASP A 42 29.03 -4.31 32.54
N ALA A 43 29.66 -3.20 32.16
CA ALA A 43 29.26 -2.39 31.01
C ALA A 43 29.19 -3.21 29.72
N LYS A 44 30.14 -4.13 29.53
CA LYS A 44 30.17 -5.01 28.35
C LYS A 44 28.96 -5.94 28.30
N VAL A 45 28.61 -6.56 29.42
CA VAL A 45 27.48 -7.50 29.51
C VAL A 45 26.17 -6.77 29.24
N VAL A 46 25.98 -5.59 29.83
CA VAL A 46 24.80 -4.75 29.61
C VAL A 46 24.69 -4.34 28.15
N LEU A 47 25.80 -3.91 27.54
CA LEU A 47 25.83 -3.47 26.14
C LEU A 47 25.56 -4.63 25.18
N ASP A 48 26.16 -5.80 25.40
CA ASP A 48 25.96 -6.98 24.55
C ASP A 48 24.48 -7.42 24.55
N GLU A 49 23.82 -7.43 25.72
CA GLU A 49 22.39 -7.76 25.80
C GLU A 49 21.50 -6.67 25.18
N LEU A 50 21.80 -5.41 25.46
CA LEU A 50 21.00 -4.28 24.99
C LEU A 50 21.09 -4.12 23.46
N LEU A 51 22.27 -4.33 22.86
CA LEU A 51 22.46 -4.24 21.41
C LEU A 51 21.61 -5.26 20.67
N VAL A 52 21.52 -6.50 21.16
CA VAL A 52 20.69 -7.54 20.53
C VAL A 52 19.22 -7.13 20.56
N ARG A 53 18.70 -6.75 21.74
CA ARG A 53 17.31 -6.31 21.89
C ARG A 53 17.00 -5.05 21.06
N TYR A 54 17.96 -4.15 20.95
CA TYR A 54 17.82 -2.94 20.13
C TYR A 54 17.67 -3.27 18.64
N ILE A 55 18.51 -4.17 18.12
CA ILE A 55 18.41 -4.62 16.72
C ILE A 55 17.08 -5.34 16.48
N GLU A 56 16.66 -6.21 17.40
CA GLU A 56 15.35 -6.88 17.33
C GLU A 56 14.20 -5.87 17.27
N ALA A 57 14.23 -4.85 18.13
CA ALA A 57 13.22 -3.79 18.14
C ALA A 57 13.18 -3.00 16.82
N LEU A 58 14.34 -2.67 16.24
CA LEU A 58 14.42 -1.97 14.95
C LEU A 58 13.85 -2.81 13.81
N VAL A 59 14.15 -4.11 13.78
CA VAL A 59 13.60 -5.03 12.77
C VAL A 59 12.09 -5.18 12.96
N TYR A 60 11.62 -5.33 14.20
CA TYR A 60 10.20 -5.44 14.50
C TYR A 60 9.41 -4.19 14.08
N GLN A 61 9.95 -3.00 14.39
CA GLN A 61 9.37 -1.72 13.95
C GLN A 61 9.27 -1.66 12.42
N ALA A 62 10.35 -1.98 11.72
CA ALA A 62 10.40 -1.94 10.26
C ALA A 62 9.35 -2.85 9.60
N VAL A 63 9.18 -4.07 10.11
CA VAL A 63 8.17 -5.02 9.62
C VAL A 63 6.77 -4.48 9.87
N THR A 64 6.51 -3.97 11.08
CA THR A 64 5.20 -3.42 11.47
C THR A 64 4.81 -2.22 10.62
N GLU A 65 5.76 -1.32 10.34
CA GLU A 65 5.54 -0.17 9.46
C GLU A 65 5.30 -0.59 8.01
N ASN A 66 6.01 -1.60 7.51
CA ASN A 66 5.81 -2.11 6.16
C ASN A 66 4.43 -2.75 6.01
N MET A 67 3.98 -3.54 6.98
CA MET A 67 2.63 -4.11 7.00
C MET A 67 1.54 -3.02 7.01
N SER A 68 1.73 -1.97 7.82
CA SER A 68 0.78 -0.85 7.89
C SER A 68 0.71 -0.07 6.56
N SER A 69 1.87 0.17 5.95
CA SER A 69 1.99 0.78 4.63
C SER A 69 1.34 -0.07 3.54
N GLU A 70 1.55 -1.39 3.58
CA GLU A 70 0.96 -2.33 2.63
C GLU A 70 -0.57 -2.33 2.70
N GLN A 71 -1.14 -2.40 3.90
CA GLN A 71 -2.61 -2.38 4.05
C GLN A 71 -3.21 -1.06 3.56
N SER A 72 -2.54 0.06 3.83
CA SER A 72 -2.98 1.37 3.35
C SER A 72 -2.92 1.48 1.82
N ALA A 73 -1.80 1.06 1.22
CA ALA A 73 -1.65 1.06 -0.23
C ALA A 73 -2.65 0.11 -0.92
N ARG A 74 -2.88 -1.07 -0.32
CA ARG A 74 -3.87 -2.04 -0.80
C ARG A 74 -5.28 -1.47 -0.77
N MET A 75 -5.65 -0.77 0.30
CA MET A 75 -6.97 -0.13 0.40
C MET A 75 -7.19 0.90 -0.72
N VAL A 76 -6.20 1.74 -1.00
CA VAL A 76 -6.28 2.75 -2.07
C VAL A 76 -6.35 2.10 -3.45
N ALA A 77 -5.53 1.07 -3.69
CA ALA A 77 -5.54 0.32 -4.95
C ALA A 77 -6.90 -0.37 -5.20
N MET A 78 -7.49 -0.99 -4.17
CA MET A 78 -8.80 -1.65 -4.28
C MET A 78 -9.95 -0.66 -4.47
N LYS A 79 -9.87 0.53 -3.85
CA LYS A 79 -10.82 1.61 -4.10
C LYS A 79 -10.77 2.05 -5.56
N ALA A 80 -9.57 2.32 -6.09
CA ALA A 80 -9.40 2.67 -7.50
C ALA A 80 -9.88 1.57 -8.45
N ALA A 81 -9.62 0.30 -8.14
CA ALA A 81 -10.12 -0.84 -8.92
C ALA A 81 -11.66 -0.90 -8.94
N SER A 82 -12.30 -0.65 -7.80
CA SER A 82 -13.76 -0.63 -7.67
C SER A 82 -14.38 0.54 -8.45
N ASP A 83 -13.78 1.72 -8.37
CA ASP A 83 -14.22 2.91 -9.10
C ASP A 83 -14.10 2.68 -10.62
N ASN A 84 -12.98 2.12 -11.08
CA ASN A 84 -12.79 1.76 -12.50
C ASN A 84 -13.80 0.70 -12.99
N ALA A 85 -14.05 -0.33 -12.17
CA ALA A 85 -15.04 -1.36 -12.50
C ALA A 85 -16.44 -0.75 -12.65
N LYS A 86 -16.81 0.22 -11.80
CA LYS A 86 -18.09 0.92 -11.89
C LYS A 86 -18.22 1.70 -13.20
N THR A 87 -17.18 2.42 -13.62
CA THR A 87 -17.15 3.11 -14.91
C THR A 87 -17.35 2.14 -16.09
N VAL A 88 -16.70 0.98 -16.05
CA VAL A 88 -16.87 -0.05 -17.08
C VAL A 88 -18.29 -0.60 -17.08
N ILE A 89 -18.87 -0.90 -15.92
CA ILE A 89 -20.25 -1.38 -15.79
C ILE A 89 -21.24 -0.37 -16.39
N ASP A 90 -21.07 0.92 -16.10
CA ASP A 90 -21.95 1.97 -16.62
C ASP A 90 -21.85 2.08 -18.15
N SER A 91 -20.63 1.94 -18.70
CA SER A 91 -20.43 1.91 -20.16
C SER A 91 -21.11 0.70 -20.83
N LEU A 92 -21.01 -0.48 -20.22
CA LEU A 92 -21.62 -1.71 -20.73
C LEU A 92 -23.14 -1.67 -20.61
N ARG A 93 -23.69 -1.09 -19.54
CA ARG A 93 -25.14 -0.87 -19.39
C ARG A 93 -25.69 0.04 -20.48
N LEU A 94 -24.98 1.10 -20.84
CA LEU A 94 -25.39 1.99 -21.92
C LEU A 94 -25.40 1.24 -23.26
N SER A 95 -24.37 0.46 -23.55
CA SER A 95 -24.31 -0.38 -24.75
C SER A 95 -25.43 -1.42 -24.79
N TYR A 96 -25.69 -2.11 -23.67
CA TYR A 96 -26.77 -3.08 -23.53
C TYR A 96 -28.14 -2.46 -23.83
N ASN A 97 -28.44 -1.28 -23.27
CA ASN A 97 -29.72 -0.62 -23.51
C ASN A 97 -29.88 -0.20 -24.98
N LYS A 98 -28.82 0.28 -25.63
CA LYS A 98 -28.82 0.59 -27.07
C LYS A 98 -29.07 -0.66 -27.91
N ALA A 99 -28.35 -1.75 -27.63
CA ALA A 99 -28.53 -3.02 -28.33
C ALA A 99 -29.94 -3.60 -28.13
N ARG A 100 -30.48 -3.50 -26.91
CA ARG A 100 -31.86 -3.92 -26.60
C ARG A 100 -32.89 -3.12 -27.40
N GLN A 101 -32.74 -1.80 -27.47
CA GLN A 101 -33.62 -0.95 -28.28
C GLN A 101 -33.54 -1.30 -29.76
N ALA A 102 -32.32 -1.46 -30.30
CA ALA A 102 -32.12 -1.85 -31.69
C ALA A 102 -32.76 -3.22 -32.01
N ALA A 103 -32.67 -4.19 -31.09
CA ALA A 103 -33.32 -5.50 -31.25
C ALA A 103 -34.86 -5.38 -31.29
N ILE A 104 -35.46 -4.62 -30.37
CA ILE A 104 -36.92 -4.37 -30.36
C ILE A 104 -37.37 -3.71 -31.68
N THR A 105 -36.64 -2.68 -32.14
CA THR A 105 -36.96 -2.01 -33.41
C THR A 105 -36.83 -2.95 -34.61
N LYS A 106 -35.83 -3.83 -34.59
CA LYS A 106 -35.63 -4.85 -35.63
C LYS A 106 -36.80 -5.85 -35.66
N GLU A 107 -37.16 -6.41 -34.51
CA GLU A 107 -38.30 -7.33 -34.40
C GLU A 107 -39.60 -6.68 -34.88
N LEU A 108 -39.88 -5.43 -34.47
CA LEU A 108 -41.06 -4.69 -34.94
C LEU A 108 -41.04 -4.46 -36.45
N SER A 109 -39.88 -4.13 -37.02
CA SER A 109 -39.73 -3.92 -38.47
C SER A 109 -39.94 -5.22 -39.26
N GLU A 110 -39.47 -6.36 -38.72
CA GLU A 110 -39.70 -7.69 -39.30
C GLU A 110 -41.18 -8.10 -39.24
N ILE A 111 -41.88 -7.84 -38.12
CA ILE A 111 -43.32 -8.11 -37.98
C ILE A 111 -44.13 -7.29 -38.99
N VAL A 112 -43.88 -5.99 -39.10
CA VAL A 112 -44.61 -5.10 -40.01
C VAL A 112 -44.31 -5.44 -41.47
N GLY A 113 -43.04 -5.70 -41.81
CA GLY A 113 -42.65 -6.14 -43.16
C GLY A 113 -43.28 -7.48 -43.56
N GLY A 114 -43.33 -8.44 -42.63
CA GLY A 114 -43.99 -9.73 -42.85
C GLY A 114 -45.51 -9.62 -43.02
N ALA A 115 -46.17 -8.77 -42.22
CA ALA A 115 -47.61 -8.52 -42.37
C ALA A 115 -47.97 -7.85 -43.70
N ALA A 116 -47.16 -6.90 -44.16
CA ALA A 116 -47.34 -6.21 -45.45
C ALA A 116 -47.10 -7.13 -46.67
N ALA A 117 -46.36 -8.23 -46.51
CA ALA A 117 -46.11 -9.20 -47.59
C ALA A 117 -47.24 -10.23 -47.77
N VAL A 118 -48.17 -10.32 -46.81
CA VAL A 118 -49.30 -11.28 -46.81
C VAL A 118 -50.64 -10.59 -47.12
N SER A 119 -50.64 -9.28 -47.34
CA SER A 119 -51.82 -8.48 -47.74
C SER A 119 -51.81 -8.09 -49.21
#